data_AF-A0A350DG47-F1
#
_entry.id   AF-A0A350DG47-F1
#
_cell.length_a   1.000
_cell.length_b   1.000
_cell.length_c   1.000
_cell.angle_alpha   90.00
_cell.angle_beta   90.00
_cell.angle_gamma   90.00
#
_symmetry.space_group_name_H-M   'P 1'
#
loop_
_entity.id
_entity.type
_entity.pdbx_description
1 polymer ?
#
loop_
_entity_poly.entity_id
_entity_poly.type
_entity_poly.pdbx_seq_one_letter_code
_entity_poly.pdbx_strand_id
1 'polypeptide(L)' 'QLGDVVIVHHADNLQTVYALCERILVRVGDQVSTGDELCDVGQSNATQRYDLLFDLRQGGKPIDPRQVLR' A
#
# COMPACT_ATOMS: atom_id res chain seq x y z
N GLN A 1 2.04 6.34 -13.76
CA GLN A 1 1.50 4.97 -13.58
C GLN A 1 1.77 4.57 -12.14
N LEU A 2 0.98 3.67 -11.53
CA LEU A 2 1.07 3.36 -10.11
C LEU A 2 2.27 2.50 -9.70
N GLY A 3 3.09 2.03 -10.65
CA GLY A 3 4.12 1.03 -10.35
C GLY A 3 3.49 -0.27 -9.86
N ASP A 4 4.28 -1.08 -9.18
CA ASP A 4 3.75 -2.26 -8.50
C ASP A 4 2.98 -1.86 -7.24
N VAL A 5 1.98 -2.67 -6.89
CA VAL A 5 1.00 -2.38 -5.84
C VAL A 5 0.83 -3.60 -4.94
N VAL A 6 0.89 -3.38 -3.63
CA VAL A 6 0.43 -4.33 -2.61
C VAL A 6 -0.90 -3.86 -2.06
N ILE A 7 -1.89 -4.75 -2.03
CA ILE A 7 -3.18 -4.50 -1.37
C ILE A 7 -3.30 -5.49 -0.22
N VAL A 8 -3.38 -4.97 1.01
CA VAL A 8 -3.65 -5.78 2.20
C VAL A 8 -5.13 -5.68 2.53
N HIS A 9 -5.78 -6.83 2.61
CA HIS A 9 -7.16 -6.96 3.04
C HIS A 9 -7.21 -7.12 4.56
N HIS A 10 -7.99 -6.29 5.22
CA HIS A 10 -8.23 -6.33 6.66
C HIS A 10 -9.66 -6.81 6.95
N ALA A 11 -10.00 -6.88 8.24
CA ALA A 11 -11.38 -7.11 8.66
C ALA A 11 -12.35 -6.04 8.10
N ASP A 12 -13.64 -6.36 8.14
CA ASP A 12 -14.73 -5.45 7.77
C ASP A 12 -14.64 -4.87 6.34
N ASN A 13 -13.98 -5.56 5.40
CA ASN A 13 -13.74 -5.07 4.03
C ASN A 13 -12.93 -3.76 3.94
N LEU A 14 -12.10 -3.48 4.95
CA LEU A 14 -11.09 -2.43 4.89
C LEU A 14 -9.89 -2.93 4.08
N GLN A 15 -9.31 -2.06 3.25
CA GLN A 15 -8.13 -2.36 2.45
C GLN A 15 -7.14 -1.21 2.57
N THR A 16 -5.87 -1.53 2.78
CA THR A 16 -4.76 -0.59 2.63
C THR A 16 -4.01 -0.90 1.34
N VAL A 17 -3.75 0.12 0.54
CA VAL A 17 -3.05 0.03 -0.74
C VAL A 17 -1.71 0.74 -0.61
N TYR A 18 -0.65 0.03 -1.00
CA TYR A 18 0.73 0.54 -1.06
C TYR A 18 1.18 0.46 -2.50
N ALA A 19 1.37 1.61 -3.14
CA ALA A 19 1.76 1.71 -4.55
C ALA A 19 3.04 2.52 -4.71
N LEU A 20 3.55 2.57 -5.95
CA LEU A 20 4.88 3.06 -6.29
C LEU A 20 5.99 2.18 -5.71
N CYS A 21 5.72 0.87 -5.58
CA CYS A 21 6.73 -0.11 -5.20
C CYS A 21 7.67 -0.39 -6.39
N GLU A 22 8.96 -0.53 -6.12
CA GLU A 22 9.99 -1.02 -7.06
C GLU A 22 10.20 -2.53 -6.94
N ARG A 23 10.02 -3.09 -5.74
CA ARG A 23 10.14 -4.52 -5.48
C ARG A 23 9.08 -4.99 -4.50
N ILE A 24 8.33 -6.02 -4.87
CA ILE A 24 7.34 -6.65 -3.99
C ILE A 24 8.01 -7.74 -3.14
N LEU A 25 7.76 -7.73 -1.83
CA LEU A 25 8.38 -8.64 -0.85
C LEU A 25 7.43 -9.73 -0.34
N VAL A 26 6.15 -9.63 -0.72
CA VAL A 26 5.08 -10.57 -0.34
C VAL A 26 4.45 -11.22 -1.57
N ARG A 27 3.67 -12.27 -1.36
CA ARG A 27 2.90 -12.95 -2.42
C ARG A 27 1.40 -12.86 -2.15
N VAL A 28 0.63 -13.01 -3.22
CA VAL A 28 -0.83 -13.10 -3.11
C VAL A 28 -1.19 -14.28 -2.22
N GLY A 29 -1.98 -14.03 -1.19
CA GLY A 29 -2.43 -15.03 -0.22
C GLY A 29 -1.57 -15.14 1.05
N ASP A 30 -0.43 -14.46 1.12
CA ASP A 30 0.35 -14.40 2.35
C ASP A 30 -0.45 -13.70 3.46
N GLN A 31 -0.45 -14.28 4.67
CA GLN A 31 -0.89 -13.58 5.86
C GLN A 31 0.24 -12.70 6.37
N VAL A 32 -0.04 -11.42 6.57
CA VAL A 32 0.93 -10.44 7.08
C VAL A 32 0.44 -9.86 8.40
N SER A 33 1.38 -9.48 9.24
CA SER A 33 1.17 -8.83 10.53
C SER A 33 1.75 -7.42 10.54
N THR A 34 1.37 -6.62 11.53
CA THR A 34 1.96 -5.30 11.74
C THR A 34 3.48 -5.42 11.90
N GLY A 35 4.23 -4.67 11.08
CA GLY A 35 5.69 -4.68 11.07
C GLY A 35 6.31 -5.49 9.93
N ASP A 36 5.54 -6.35 9.25
CA ASP A 36 6.04 -7.09 8.09
C ASP A 36 6.32 -6.15 6.92
N GLU A 37 7.45 -6.38 6.24
CA GLU A 37 7.82 -5.64 5.04
C GLU A 37 6.98 -6.10 3.84
N LEU A 38 6.33 -5.15 3.16
CA LEU A 38 5.43 -5.45 2.03
C LEU A 38 6.10 -5.24 0.67
N CYS A 39 6.81 -4.13 0.53
CA CYS A 39 7.51 -3.76 -0.69
C CYS A 39 8.59 -2.72 -0.40
N ASP A 40 9.56 -2.60 -1.31
CA ASP A 40 10.47 -1.46 -1.36
C ASP A 40 9.86 -0.35 -2.22
N VAL A 41 9.88 0.89 -1.71
CA VAL A 41 9.40 2.07 -2.45
C VAL A 41 10.40 2.45 -3.54
N GLY A 42 9.89 2.72 -4.74
CA GLY A 42 10.70 3.13 -5.87
C GLY A 42 11.07 4.61 -5.86
N GLN A 43 12.20 4.95 -6.49
CA GLN A 43 12.58 6.33 -6.74
C GLN A 43 11.93 6.84 -8.04
N SER A 44 11.28 8.00 -7.96
CA SER A 44 10.79 8.71 -9.14
C SER A 44 11.97 9.32 -9.91
N ASN A 45 12.16 8.91 -11.17
CA ASN A 45 13.18 9.50 -12.04
C ASN A 45 12.95 10.99 -12.31
N ALA A 46 11.70 11.45 -12.31
CA ALA A 46 11.36 12.85 -12.61
C ALA A 46 11.63 13.79 -11.43
N THR A 47 11.36 13.32 -10.20
CA THR A 47 11.46 14.14 -8.99
C THR A 47 12.67 13.78 -8.12
N GLN A 48 13.35 12.67 -8.42
CA GLN A 48 14.44 12.09 -7.63
C GLN A 48 14.05 11.74 -6.18
N ARG A 49 12.74 11.64 -5.89
CA ARG A 49 12.21 11.31 -4.56
C ARG A 49 11.74 9.86 -4.49
N TYR A 50 11.80 9.30 -3.29
CA TYR A 50 11.09 8.08 -2.91
C TYR A 50 9.73 8.50 -2.37
N ASP A 51 8.67 8.21 -3.12
CA ASP A 51 7.31 8.59 -2.77
C ASP A 51 6.49 7.31 -2.61
N LEU A 52 5.87 7.09 -1.45
CA LEU A 52 4.87 6.02 -1.25
C LEU A 52 3.50 6.60 -1.55
N LEU A 53 2.75 5.97 -2.45
CA LEU A 53 1.32 6.25 -2.57
C LEU A 53 0.55 5.28 -1.66
N PHE A 54 0.00 5.83 -0.58
CA PHE A 54 -0.85 5.13 0.36
C PHE A 54 -2.32 5.50 0.14
N ASP A 55 -3.19 4.50 0.02
CA ASP A 55 -4.64 4.68 -0.09
C ASP A 55 -5.37 3.73 0.89
N LEU A 56 -6.49 4.19 1.43
CA LEU A 56 -7.33 3.43 2.34
C LEU A 56 -8.73 3.32 1.73
N ARG A 57 -9.25 2.10 1.65
CA ARG A 57 -10.53 1.83 0.99
C ARG A 57 -11.44 1.01 1.90
N GLN A 58 -12.71 1.39 1.98
CA GLN A 58 -13.75 0.68 2.71
C GLN A 58 -14.79 0.18 1.71
N GLY A 59 -14.94 -1.14 1.58
CA GLY A 59 -15.83 -1.73 0.57
C GLY A 59 -15.48 -1.28 -0.86
N GLY A 60 -14.19 -1.10 -1.15
CA GLY A 60 -13.66 -0.67 -2.45
C GLY A 60 -13.67 0.85 -2.69
N LYS A 61 -14.35 1.65 -1.86
CA LYS A 61 -14.40 3.12 -1.99
C LYS A 61 -13.25 3.77 -1.20
N PRO A 62 -12.52 4.73 -1.78
CA PRO A 62 -11.47 5.45 -1.05
C PRO A 62 -12.08 6.29 0.08
N ILE A 63 -11.39 6.32 1.21
CA ILE A 63 -11.73 7.11 2.41
C ILE A 63 -10.48 7.86 2.89
N ASP A 64 -10.66 8.97 3.62
CA ASP A 64 -9.51 9.73 4.16
C ASP A 64 -8.77 8.88 5.21
N PRO A 65 -7.50 8.48 4.97
CA PRO A 65 -6.74 7.68 5.92
C PRO A 65 -6.62 8.32 7.31
N ARG A 66 -6.63 9.66 7.39
CA ARG A 66 -6.49 10.41 8.65
C ARG A 66 -7.69 10.25 9.58
N GLN A 67 -8.80 9.69 9.09
CA GLN A 67 -9.97 9.38 9.91
C GLN A 67 -9.86 8.04 10.62
N VAL A 68 -8.95 7.16 10.19
CA VAL A 68 -8.84 5.78 10.68
C VAL A 68 -7.50 5.52 11.35
N LEU A 69 -6.41 6.03 10.76
CA LEU A 69 -5.06 5.89 11.28
C LEU A 69 -4.87 6.84 12.47
N ARG A 70 -4.17 6.36 13.51
CA ARG A 70 -3.82 7.12 14.72
C ARG A 70 -2.37 7.53 14.69
#